data_AF-A0A4S8LWT3-F1
#
_entry.id   AF-A0A4S8LWT3-F1
#
_cell.length_a   1.000
_cell.length_b   1.000
_cell.length_c   1.000
_cell.angle_alpha   90.00
_cell.angle_beta   90.00
_cell.angle_gamma   90.00
#
_symmetry.space_group_name_H-M   'P 1'
#
loop_
_entity.id
_entity.type
_entity.pdbx_description
1 polymer ?
#
loop_
_entity_poly.entity_id
_entity_poly.type
_entity_poly.pdbx_seq_one_letter_code
_entity_poly.pdbx_strand_id
1 'polypeptide(L)'
;MLINAGNATVSFTLRNTTAFFLWGAVNFDHTAKMAILTSQKDISAEAMTINDFSTVLDFIQILYWKSNLNRSDISTVQIISLENSKALSFSSLDIIDGYVLFNLVRK
;
A
#
# COMPACT_ATOMS: atom_id res chain seq x y z
N MET A 1 -10.61 -3.85 -6.54
CA MET A 1 -10.67 -3.11 -7.84
C MET A 1 -9.88 -3.89 -8.86
N LEU A 2 -10.43 -4.21 -10.05
CA LEU A 2 -9.74 -4.90 -11.14
C LEU A 2 -9.45 -3.90 -12.26
N ILE A 3 -8.18 -3.68 -12.61
CA ILE A 3 -7.79 -2.83 -13.74
C ILE A 3 -6.94 -3.65 -14.70
N ASN A 4 -7.32 -3.65 -15.97
CA ASN A 4 -6.62 -4.32 -17.04
C ASN A 4 -6.09 -3.27 -18.03
N ALA A 5 -5.06 -2.54 -17.62
CA ALA A 5 -4.37 -1.56 -18.45
C ALA A 5 -2.90 -1.43 -18.01
N GLY A 6 -2.00 -1.29 -18.97
CA GLY A 6 -0.62 -0.87 -18.71
C GLY A 6 -0.56 0.45 -17.95
N ASN A 7 0.36 0.59 -17.00
CA ASN A 7 0.48 1.79 -16.16
C ASN A 7 -0.78 2.14 -15.35
N ALA A 8 -1.71 1.18 -15.22
CA ALA A 8 -2.84 1.33 -14.33
C ALA A 8 -2.34 1.70 -12.93
N THR A 9 -2.90 2.78 -12.41
CA THR A 9 -2.45 3.40 -11.17
C THR A 9 -3.61 3.45 -10.20
N VAL A 10 -3.35 3.05 -8.96
CA VAL A 10 -4.24 3.30 -7.82
C VAL A 10 -3.47 4.14 -6.80
N SER A 11 -4.10 5.19 -6.28
CA SER A 11 -3.48 6.08 -5.30
C SER A 11 -4.36 6.20 -4.06
N PHE A 12 -3.72 6.14 -2.89
CA PHE A 12 -4.33 6.31 -1.59
C PHE A 12 -3.68 7.49 -0.88
N THR A 13 -4.48 8.36 -0.28
CA THR A 13 -3.98 9.43 0.59
C THR A 13 -4.15 9.02 2.04
N LEU A 14 -3.04 8.98 2.77
CA LEU A 14 -2.98 8.62 4.18
C LEU A 14 -2.93 9.89 5.03
N ARG A 15 -3.76 9.94 6.07
CA ARG A 15 -3.84 11.03 7.05
C ARG A 15 -3.90 10.41 8.43
N ASN A 16 -3.27 11.05 9.43
CA ASN A 16 -3.22 10.55 10.80
C ASN A 16 -2.75 9.08 10.88
N THR A 17 -1.74 8.72 10.09
CA THR A 17 -1.32 7.32 9.90
C THR A 17 0.12 7.14 10.39
N THR A 18 0.36 6.12 11.20
CA THR A 18 1.70 5.71 11.65
C THR A 18 2.18 4.42 10.99
N ALA A 19 1.25 3.60 10.50
CA ALA A 19 1.54 2.42 9.69
C ALA A 19 0.33 2.06 8.81
N PHE A 20 0.55 1.31 7.72
CA PHE A 20 -0.53 0.73 6.92
C PHE A 20 -0.16 -0.65 6.37
N PHE A 21 -1.19 -1.39 5.98
CA PHE A 21 -1.11 -2.66 5.27
C PHE A 21 -2.01 -2.61 4.04
N LEU A 22 -1.43 -2.86 2.87
CA LEU A 22 -2.15 -3.07 1.63
C LEU A 22 -2.38 -4.56 1.45
N TRP A 23 -3.64 -4.96 1.50
CA TRP A 23 -4.08 -6.32 1.29
C TRP A 23 -4.57 -6.54 -0.13
N GLY A 24 -4.42 -7.76 -0.60
CA GLY A 24 -4.94 -8.16 -1.89
C GLY A 24 -4.77 -9.63 -2.16
N ALA A 25 -4.97 -9.99 -3.42
CA ALA A 25 -4.84 -11.37 -3.86
C ALA A 25 -3.48 -11.62 -4.52
N VAL A 26 -3.00 -12.85 -4.41
CA VAL A 26 -1.92 -13.38 -5.24
C VAL A 26 -2.49 -14.43 -6.19
N ASN A 27 -2.08 -14.39 -7.46
CA ASN A 27 -2.60 -15.30 -8.49
C ASN A 27 -1.62 -15.48 -9.65
N PHE A 28 -1.88 -16.46 -10.52
CA PHE A 28 -1.00 -16.79 -11.65
C PHE A 28 -1.04 -15.73 -12.78
N ASP A 29 -2.11 -14.93 -12.83
CA ASP A 29 -2.31 -13.85 -13.80
C ASP A 29 -1.91 -12.47 -13.27
N HIS A 30 -1.29 -12.43 -12.09
CA HIS A 30 -0.68 -11.24 -11.49
C HIS A 30 0.82 -11.15 -11.83
N THR A 31 1.42 -9.98 -11.64
CA THR A 31 2.86 -9.72 -11.88
C THR A 31 3.37 -8.52 -11.09
N ALA A 32 4.66 -8.20 -11.26
CA ALA A 32 5.31 -7.09 -10.60
C ALA A 32 4.57 -5.74 -10.74
N LYS A 33 4.52 -5.02 -9.63
CA LYS A 33 3.96 -3.67 -9.47
C LYS A 33 4.97 -2.80 -8.77
N MET A 34 4.89 -1.50 -8.97
CA MET A 34 5.69 -0.53 -8.23
C MET A 34 4.81 0.22 -7.25
N ALA A 35 5.13 0.13 -5.97
CA ALA A 35 4.59 0.99 -4.93
C ALA A 35 5.51 2.20 -4.73
N ILE A 36 4.93 3.39 -4.68
CA ILE A 36 5.62 4.64 -4.38
C ILE A 36 4.91 5.28 -3.19
N LEU A 37 5.64 5.48 -2.10
CA LEU A 37 5.20 6.23 -0.95
C LEU A 37 5.84 7.62 -0.99
N THR A 38 5.03 8.66 -1.08
CA THR A 38 5.50 10.04 -1.08
C THR A 38 5.01 10.77 0.16
N SER A 39 5.93 11.35 0.94
CA SER A 39 5.58 12.29 2.01
C SER A 39 5.38 13.69 1.41
N GLN A 40 4.24 14.32 1.66
CA GLN A 40 4.00 15.68 1.17
C GLN A 40 4.86 16.74 1.87
N LYS A 41 5.37 16.44 3.07
CA LYS A 41 6.14 17.40 3.87
C LYS A 41 7.59 17.51 3.42
N ASP A 42 8.22 16.37 3.20
CA ASP A 42 9.66 16.31 2.91
C ASP A 42 9.96 16.06 1.43
N ILE A 43 8.92 15.88 0.60
CA ILE A 43 9.00 15.56 -0.84
C ILE A 43 9.87 14.30 -1.08
N SER A 44 10.02 13.47 -0.05
CA SER A 44 10.72 12.21 -0.14
C SER A 44 9.79 11.16 -0.74
N ALA A 45 10.33 10.36 -1.65
CA ALA A 45 9.64 9.23 -2.27
C ALA A 45 10.42 7.95 -1.99
N GLU A 46 9.74 6.94 -1.49
CA GLU A 46 10.26 5.59 -1.33
C GLU A 46 9.55 4.69 -2.34
N ALA A 47 10.33 3.98 -3.17
CA ALA A 47 9.79 3.05 -4.15
C ALA A 47 10.11 1.60 -3.75
N MET A 48 9.15 0.71 -3.93
CA MET A 48 9.29 -0.72 -3.69
C MET A 48 8.59 -1.51 -4.80
N THR A 49 9.21 -2.60 -5.24
CA THR A 49 8.56 -3.56 -6.13
C THR A 49 7.77 -4.58 -5.32
N ILE A 50 6.49 -4.75 -5.65
CA ILE A 50 5.61 -5.80 -5.14
C ILE A 50 5.52 -6.86 -6.24
N ASN A 51 5.66 -8.14 -5.90
CA ASN A 51 5.35 -9.24 -6.83
C ASN A 51 4.29 -10.13 -6.19
N ASP A 52 3.08 -10.07 -6.74
CA ASP A 52 1.91 -10.83 -6.30
C ASP A 52 1.60 -12.02 -7.23
N PHE A 53 2.56 -12.43 -8.05
CA PHE A 53 2.48 -13.70 -8.78
C PHE A 53 2.55 -14.90 -7.83
N SER A 54 1.62 -15.82 -7.98
CA SER A 54 1.61 -17.10 -7.27
C SER A 54 0.99 -18.20 -8.13
N THR A 55 1.48 -19.43 -8.01
CA THR A 55 0.85 -20.61 -8.63
C THR A 55 -0.41 -21.08 -7.88
N VAL A 56 -0.62 -20.55 -6.67
CA VAL A 56 -1.80 -20.81 -5.83
C VAL A 56 -2.56 -19.50 -5.65
N LEU A 57 -3.88 -19.57 -5.84
CA LEU A 57 -4.77 -18.44 -5.60
C LEU A 57 -5.04 -18.27 -4.11
N ASP A 58 -4.70 -17.09 -3.59
CA ASP A 58 -5.08 -16.64 -2.25
C ASP A 58 -5.57 -15.19 -2.33
N PHE A 59 -6.71 -14.91 -1.70
CA PHE A 59 -7.37 -13.60 -1.75
C PHE A 59 -6.96 -12.67 -0.60
N ILE A 60 -6.26 -13.17 0.42
CA ILE A 60 -5.97 -12.41 1.64
C ILE A 60 -4.47 -12.50 1.95
N GLN A 61 -3.68 -11.69 1.26
CA GLN A 61 -2.24 -11.56 1.47
C GLN A 61 -1.85 -10.09 1.70
N ILE A 62 -0.86 -9.88 2.57
CA ILE A 62 -0.23 -8.56 2.73
C ILE A 62 0.71 -8.38 1.54
N LEU A 63 0.34 -7.51 0.62
CA LEU A 63 1.13 -7.24 -0.59
C LEU A 63 2.20 -6.17 -0.34
N TYR A 64 1.88 -5.19 0.51
CA TYR A 64 2.79 -4.12 0.89
C TYR A 64 2.41 -3.54 2.23
N TRP A 65 3.40 -3.14 3.02
CA TRP A 65 3.17 -2.48 4.29
C TRP A 65 4.29 -1.51 4.59
N LYS A 66 3.99 -0.51 5.42
CA LYS A 66 4.99 0.42 5.94
C LYS A 66 4.60 0.83 7.35
N SER A 67 5.60 1.00 8.20
CA SER A 67 5.46 1.57 9.54
C SER A 67 6.37 2.79 9.71
N ASN A 68 6.35 3.38 10.90
CA ASN A 68 7.14 4.56 11.27
C ASN A 68 6.82 5.78 10.41
N LEU A 69 5.58 5.89 9.93
CA LEU A 69 5.09 7.09 9.28
C LEU A 69 4.89 8.18 10.33
N ASN A 70 5.23 9.42 9.96
CA ASN A 70 4.93 10.57 10.79
C ASN A 70 3.42 10.85 10.71
N ARG A 71 2.73 10.66 11.82
CA ARG A 71 1.27 10.85 11.95
C ARG A 71 0.80 12.22 11.48
N SER A 72 1.60 13.25 11.71
CA SER A 72 1.26 14.64 11.38
C SER A 72 1.40 14.96 9.90
N ASP A 73 2.02 14.07 9.13
CA ASP A 73 2.24 14.26 7.70
C ASP A 73 1.13 13.62 6.88
N ILE A 74 0.89 14.17 5.69
CA ILE A 74 0.03 13.56 4.68
C ILE A 74 0.94 12.81 3.73
N SER A 75 0.66 11.53 3.53
CA SER A 75 1.42 10.70 2.60
C SER A 75 0.52 10.17 1.49
N THR A 76 1.08 9.95 0.31
CA THR A 76 0.37 9.27 -0.78
C THR A 76 1.07 7.95 -1.06
N VAL A 77 0.30 6.86 -1.10
CA VAL A 77 0.75 5.55 -1.59
C VAL A 77 0.17 5.36 -2.98
N GLN A 78 1.04 5.22 -3.97
CA GLN A 78 0.68 4.98 -5.35
C GLN A 78 1.14 3.59 -5.76
N ILE A 79 0.25 2.77 -6.32
CA ILE A 79 0.58 1.46 -6.86
C ILE A 79 0.39 1.50 -8.37
N ILE A 80 1.43 1.13 -9.10
CA ILE A 80 1.51 1.21 -10.57
C ILE A 80 1.74 -0.21 -11.11
N SER A 81 0.88 -0.67 -12.03
CA SER A 81 1.15 -1.89 -12.79
C SER A 81 2.31 -1.67 -13.74
N LEU A 82 3.33 -2.53 -13.68
CA LEU A 82 4.50 -2.45 -14.57
C LEU A 82 4.26 -3.18 -15.90
N GLU A 83 3.30 -4.10 -15.94
CA GLU A 83 2.99 -4.88 -17.13
C GLU A 83 1.55 -4.62 -17.61
N ASN A 84 1.41 -4.71 -18.94
CA ASN A 84 0.12 -4.65 -19.62
C ASN A 84 -0.61 -5.98 -19.45
N SER A 85 -1.94 -5.95 -19.43
CA SER A 85 -2.76 -7.17 -19.45
C SER A 85 -2.64 -8.08 -18.23
N LYS A 86 -2.19 -7.54 -17.09
CA LYS A 86 -2.05 -8.25 -15.82
C LYS A 86 -2.94 -7.63 -14.76
N ALA A 87 -3.53 -8.48 -13.92
CA ALA A 87 -4.52 -8.01 -12.96
C ALA A 87 -3.87 -7.21 -11.82
N LEU A 88 -4.54 -6.13 -11.42
CA LEU A 88 -4.35 -5.49 -10.13
C LEU A 88 -5.50 -5.94 -9.23
N SER A 89 -5.20 -6.55 -8.07
CA SER A 89 -6.23 -7.06 -7.17
C SER A 89 -5.94 -6.66 -5.73
N PHE A 90 -6.47 -5.51 -5.32
CA PHE A 90 -6.43 -5.00 -3.94
C PHE A 90 -7.79 -5.16 -3.29
N SER A 91 -7.79 -5.63 -2.03
CA SER A 91 -8.98 -5.83 -1.21
C SER A 91 -9.19 -4.65 -0.24
N SER A 92 -8.15 -4.27 0.51
CA SER A 92 -8.21 -3.16 1.47
C SER A 92 -6.85 -2.49 1.64
N LEU A 93 -6.88 -1.24 2.12
CA LEU A 93 -5.74 -0.59 2.74
C LEU A 93 -6.13 -0.25 4.18
N ASP A 94 -5.54 -0.97 5.13
CA ASP A 94 -5.80 -0.79 6.55
C ASP A 94 -4.75 0.14 7.13
N ILE A 95 -5.18 1.13 7.91
CA ILE A 95 -4.29 2.08 8.56
C ILE A 95 -4.26 1.87 10.08
N ILE A 96 -3.11 2.16 10.67
CA ILE A 96 -2.96 2.32 12.11
C ILE A 96 -2.77 3.80 12.40
N ASP A 97 -3.68 4.36 13.20
CA ASP A 97 -3.48 5.64 13.88
C ASP A 97 -2.88 5.36 15.27
N GLY A 98 -1.55 5.48 15.38
CA GLY A 98 -0.81 5.27 16.62
C GLY A 98 -0.94 6.39 17.66
N TYR A 99 -1.99 7.22 17.62
CA TYR A 99 -2.19 8.25 18.63
C TYR A 99 -2.39 7.64 20.02
N VAL A 100 -1.49 7.97 20.94
CA VAL A 100 -1.65 7.64 22.37
C VAL A 100 -1.83 8.93 23.15
N LEU A 101 -2.97 9.09 23.83
CA LEU A 101 -3.14 10.15 24.82
C LEU A 101 -2.16 9.92 25.96
N PHE A 102 -1.23 10.85 26.17
CA PHE A 102 -0.21 10.78 27.24
C PHE A 102 -0.79 10.54 28.65
N ASN A 103 -2.07 10.87 28.88
CA ASN A 103 -2.76 10.68 30.16
C ASN A 103 -3.18 9.23 30.44
N LEU A 104 -3.09 8.31 29.47
CA LEU A 104 -3.47 6.90 29.63
C LEU A 104 -2.27 5.95 29.84
N VAL A 105 -1.04 6.43 29.68
CA VAL A 105 0.19 5.61 29.79
C VAL A 105 0.75 5.59 31.22
N ARG A 106 0.28 6.49 32.10
CA ARG A 106 0.62 6.48 33.53
C ARG A 106 -0.51 5.81 34.32
N LYS A 107 -0.49 4.48 34.41
CA LYS A 107 -1.15 3.72 35.48
C LYS A 107 -0.12 2.81 36.14
#